data_AF-A0A2E9RY65-F1
#
_entry.id   AF-A0A2E9RY65-F1
#
_cell.length_a   1.000
_cell.length_b   1.000
_cell.length_c   1.000
_cell.angle_alpha   90.00
_cell.angle_beta   90.00
_cell.angle_gamma   90.00
#
_symmetry.space_group_name_H-M   'P 1'
#
loop_
_entity.id
_entity.type
_entity.pdbx_description
1 polymer ?
#
loop_
_entity_poly.entity_id
_entity_poly.type
_entity_poly.pdbx_seq_one_letter_code
_entity_poly.pdbx_strand_id
1 'polypeptide(L)'
;MQLTNYGFIESRGNYISARANYERPMERLSTGLKINHSRDDVGALGKSALQRIKNTKVGTLRTNLQNALSYTKTQDGALEKVGRIYERMETLALKAIDVTLEDRSRSDLNDEYQTLEDQLSGLLKQKFNGISLFTKATGCTEPEVTEIDANFDAGLNETLPPTFPAVGAKTQANPDRWVAKQDVDTTDGTLTLDVNGGKVAERYIVKQGASTIFDTGWWATNGSAYNNDYDRFVIDFGKDKPTTFEFVPRDTGSSSSDNTPDGAFNNESFNLNGGGGPSGYLLQLGEGSTPGLLGKKYTTSGGPLTQGQVTITPAPGDSTELSIEVQSTSLFQASAAFKGVKIVEPEVVPALEV
;
A
#
# COMPACT_ATOMS: atom_id res chain seq x y z
N MET A 1 -19.70 84.53 -19.57
CA MET A 1 -19.24 83.16 -19.88
C MET A 1 -17.72 83.18 -19.92
N GLN A 2 -17.07 82.50 -18.98
CA GLN A 2 -15.64 82.24 -19.06
C GLN A 2 -15.37 81.51 -20.39
N LEU A 3 -14.53 82.11 -21.24
CA LEU A 3 -14.00 81.47 -22.44
C LEU A 3 -12.93 80.46 -22.02
N THR A 4 -13.34 79.41 -21.31
CA THR A 4 -12.52 78.20 -21.25
C THR A 4 -12.49 77.64 -22.67
N ASN A 5 -11.29 77.62 -23.27
CA ASN A 5 -11.02 77.11 -24.61
C ASN A 5 -11.24 75.58 -24.66
N TYR A 6 -12.51 75.19 -24.60
CA TYR A 6 -12.97 73.82 -24.43
C TYR A 6 -12.55 72.95 -25.61
N GLY A 7 -12.69 73.46 -26.85
CA GLY A 7 -12.29 72.74 -28.06
C GLY A 7 -10.77 72.48 -28.14
N PHE A 8 -9.95 73.41 -27.67
CA PHE A 8 -8.50 73.17 -27.57
C PHE A 8 -8.15 72.14 -26.49
N ILE A 9 -8.82 72.19 -25.34
CA ILE A 9 -8.60 71.21 -24.25
C ILE A 9 -9.02 69.81 -24.69
N GLU A 10 -10.16 69.68 -25.39
CA GLU A 10 -10.64 68.43 -25.95
C GLU A 10 -9.70 67.88 -27.04
N SER A 11 -9.29 68.73 -27.99
CA SER A 11 -8.30 68.36 -29.02
C SER A 11 -6.96 67.92 -28.41
N ARG A 12 -6.48 68.63 -27.39
CA ARG A 12 -5.28 68.25 -26.64
C ARG A 12 -5.45 66.92 -25.91
N GLY A 13 -6.62 66.68 -25.30
CA GLY A 13 -6.98 65.40 -24.68
C GLY A 13 -6.94 64.24 -25.69
N ASN A 14 -7.52 64.45 -26.87
CA ASN A 14 -7.54 63.49 -27.96
C ASN A 14 -6.14 63.23 -28.55
N TYR A 15 -5.30 64.26 -28.65
CA TYR A 15 -3.90 64.10 -29.08
C TYR A 15 -3.08 63.29 -28.07
N ILE A 16 -3.22 63.58 -26.77
CA ILE A 16 -2.52 62.84 -25.71
C ILE A 16 -2.95 61.37 -25.69
N SER A 17 -4.24 61.08 -25.86
CA SER A 17 -4.75 59.70 -25.92
C SER A 17 -4.30 58.98 -27.20
N ALA A 18 -4.30 59.64 -28.36
CA ALA A 18 -3.80 59.09 -29.62
C ALA A 18 -2.30 58.77 -29.55
N ARG A 19 -1.50 59.65 -28.93
CA ARG A 19 -0.07 59.40 -28.71
C ARG A 19 0.17 58.19 -27.81
N ALA A 20 -0.54 58.10 -26.68
CA ALA A 20 -0.45 56.95 -25.78
C ALA A 20 -0.90 55.63 -26.44
N ASN A 21 -1.85 55.70 -27.38
CA ASN A 21 -2.31 54.55 -28.17
C ASN A 21 -1.32 54.14 -29.26
N TYR A 22 -0.45 55.05 -29.74
CA TYR A 22 0.61 54.75 -30.71
C TYR A 22 1.87 54.19 -30.04
N GLU A 23 2.21 54.68 -28.86
CA GLU A 23 3.39 54.23 -28.10
C GLU A 23 3.29 52.73 -27.71
N ARG A 24 2.09 52.22 -27.38
CA ARG A 24 1.91 50.81 -26.97
C ARG A 24 2.18 49.79 -28.10
N PRO A 25 1.62 49.91 -29.33
CA PRO A 25 1.98 49.04 -30.45
C PRO A 25 3.47 49.11 -30.81
N MET A 26 4.08 50.30 -30.73
CA MET A 26 5.53 50.47 -30.97
C MET A 26 6.36 49.71 -29.94
N GLU A 27 5.98 49.75 -28.66
CA GLU A 27 6.62 48.97 -27.61
C GLU A 27 6.44 47.45 -27.80
N ARG A 28 5.24 47.00 -28.16
CA ARG A 28 4.98 45.59 -28.47
C ARG A 28 5.76 45.11 -29.69
N LEU A 29 5.91 45.97 -30.70
CA LEU A 29 6.71 45.67 -31.88
C LEU A 29 8.20 45.59 -31.51
N SER A 30 8.69 46.51 -30.68
CA SER A 30 10.09 46.53 -30.24
C SER A 30 10.44 45.36 -29.33
N THR A 31 9.51 44.88 -28.51
CA THR A 31 9.73 43.77 -27.56
C THR A 31 9.34 42.41 -28.13
N GLY A 32 8.51 42.39 -29.18
CA GLY A 32 7.86 41.18 -29.69
C GLY A 32 6.85 40.56 -28.71
N LEU A 33 6.56 41.21 -27.58
CA LEU A 33 5.67 40.70 -26.54
C LEU A 33 4.32 41.41 -26.61
N LYS A 34 3.23 40.63 -26.70
CA LYS A 34 1.86 41.18 -26.66
C LYS A 34 1.52 41.85 -25.32
N ILE A 35 2.16 41.46 -24.23
CA ILE A 35 1.92 41.96 -22.87
C ILE A 35 3.27 42.39 -22.29
N ASN A 36 3.50 43.70 -22.19
CA ASN A 36 4.75 44.25 -21.65
C ASN A 36 4.58 44.88 -20.26
N HIS A 37 3.37 45.34 -19.93
CA HIS A 37 3.07 46.04 -18.69
C HIS A 37 1.97 45.36 -17.87
N SER A 38 2.06 45.43 -16.54
CA SER A 38 1.02 44.94 -15.61
C SER A 38 -0.34 45.64 -15.83
N ARG A 39 -0.35 46.83 -16.44
CA ARG A 39 -1.56 47.59 -16.78
C ARG A 39 -2.34 47.02 -17.97
N ASP A 40 -1.71 46.14 -18.79
CA ASP A 40 -2.35 45.54 -19.96
C ASP A 40 -3.18 44.30 -19.60
N ASP A 41 -2.65 43.39 -18.77
CA ASP A 41 -3.36 42.22 -18.21
C ASP A 41 -2.54 41.57 -17.07
N VAL A 42 -2.94 41.82 -15.82
CA VAL A 42 -2.25 41.30 -14.61
C VAL A 42 -2.33 39.76 -14.53
N GLY A 43 -3.44 39.16 -14.98
CA GLY A 43 -3.66 37.72 -14.89
C GLY A 43 -2.84 36.95 -15.92
N ALA A 44 -2.81 37.43 -17.16
CA ALA A 44 -1.98 36.85 -18.20
C ALA A 44 -0.48 37.08 -17.95
N LEU A 45 -0.09 38.23 -17.39
CA LEU A 45 1.29 38.47 -16.93
C LEU A 45 1.69 37.44 -15.85
N GLY A 46 0.85 37.23 -14.83
CA GLY A 46 1.12 36.24 -13.77
C GLY A 46 1.27 34.81 -14.28
N LYS A 47 0.37 34.37 -15.19
CA LYS A 47 0.50 33.06 -15.85
C LYS A 47 1.76 32.96 -16.70
N SER A 48 2.13 34.01 -17.43
CA SER A 48 3.35 34.02 -18.25
C SER A 48 4.63 33.98 -17.40
N ALA A 49 4.64 34.65 -16.25
CA ALA A 49 5.74 34.60 -15.28
C ALA A 49 5.85 33.19 -14.66
N LEU A 50 4.71 32.60 -14.26
CA LEU A 50 4.67 31.22 -13.78
C LEU A 50 5.19 30.24 -14.85
N GLN A 51 4.79 30.40 -16.10
CA GLN A 51 5.25 29.54 -17.20
C GLN A 51 6.75 29.71 -17.45
N ARG A 52 7.29 30.94 -17.37
CA ARG A 52 8.73 31.18 -17.43
C ARG A 52 9.47 30.45 -16.30
N ILE A 53 8.97 30.56 -15.07
CA ILE A 53 9.53 29.84 -13.91
C ILE A 53 9.47 28.33 -14.14
N LYS A 54 8.34 27.79 -14.62
CA LYS A 54 8.20 26.37 -14.96
C LYS A 54 9.21 25.95 -16.02
N ASN A 55 9.40 26.73 -17.09
CA ASN A 55 10.36 26.42 -18.14
C ASN A 55 11.81 26.39 -17.59
N THR A 56 12.18 27.34 -16.74
CA THR A 56 13.50 27.34 -16.08
C THR A 56 13.67 26.13 -15.15
N LYS A 57 12.63 25.78 -14.38
CA LYS A 57 12.62 24.58 -13.54
C LYS A 57 12.80 23.31 -14.37
N VAL A 58 12.06 23.17 -15.47
CA VAL A 58 12.19 22.03 -16.40
C VAL A 58 13.57 21.99 -17.02
N GLY A 59 14.16 23.14 -17.38
CA GLY A 59 15.53 23.22 -17.87
C GLY A 59 16.53 22.67 -16.86
N THR A 60 16.42 23.09 -15.61
CA THR A 60 17.28 22.61 -14.51
C THR A 60 17.07 21.12 -14.25
N LEU A 61 15.81 20.65 -14.25
CA LEU A 61 15.48 19.23 -14.09
C LEU A 61 16.11 18.37 -15.20
N ARG A 62 16.09 18.84 -16.45
CA ARG A 62 16.75 18.13 -17.56
C ARG A 62 18.24 17.98 -17.33
N THR A 63 18.93 19.03 -16.87
CA THR A 63 20.35 18.96 -16.50
C THR A 63 20.58 17.97 -15.36
N ASN A 64 19.73 17.98 -14.33
CA ASN A 64 19.83 17.04 -13.22
C ASN A 64 19.63 15.58 -13.67
N LEU A 65 18.66 15.33 -14.55
CA LEU A 65 18.44 14.00 -15.14
C LEU A 65 19.61 13.56 -16.03
N GLN A 66 20.24 14.47 -16.77
CA GLN A 66 21.45 14.16 -17.55
C GLN A 66 22.65 13.82 -16.65
N ASN A 67 22.77 14.49 -15.51
CA ASN A 67 23.79 14.17 -14.50
C ASN A 67 23.51 12.79 -13.87
N ALA A 68 22.26 12.49 -13.53
CA ALA A 68 21.85 11.18 -13.04
C ALA A 68 22.12 10.07 -14.07
N LEU A 69 21.81 10.32 -15.35
CA LEU A 69 22.11 9.39 -16.44
C LEU A 69 23.62 9.15 -16.58
N SER A 70 24.43 10.21 -16.51
CA SER A 70 25.89 10.11 -16.57
C SER A 70 26.45 9.33 -15.38
N TYR A 71 25.89 9.55 -14.19
CA TYR A 71 26.22 8.80 -12.98
C TYR A 71 25.92 7.31 -13.14
N THR A 72 24.69 6.94 -13.55
CA THR A 72 24.30 5.54 -13.74
C THR A 72 25.10 4.86 -14.87
N LYS A 73 25.41 5.56 -15.96
CA LYS A 73 26.31 5.02 -17.01
C LYS A 73 27.71 4.74 -16.50
N THR A 74 28.21 5.57 -15.59
CA THR A 74 29.52 5.35 -14.95
C THR A 74 29.46 4.15 -14.00
N GLN A 75 28.37 3.98 -13.25
CA GLN A 75 28.14 2.79 -12.44
C GLN A 75 28.09 1.52 -13.30
N ASP A 76 27.34 1.54 -14.40
CA ASP A 76 27.19 0.41 -15.32
C ASP A 76 28.55 -0.03 -15.90
N GLY A 77 29.35 0.91 -16.44
CA GLY A 77 30.69 0.60 -16.94
C GLY A 77 31.67 0.12 -15.85
N ALA A 78 31.47 0.51 -14.58
CA ALA A 78 32.23 -0.02 -13.46
C ALA A 78 31.78 -1.44 -13.10
N LEU A 79 30.48 -1.75 -13.10
CA LEU A 79 29.95 -3.09 -12.88
C LEU A 79 30.39 -4.08 -13.97
N GLU A 80 30.48 -3.63 -15.22
CA GLU A 80 31.01 -4.45 -16.32
C GLU A 80 32.47 -4.87 -16.05
N LYS A 81 33.28 -3.99 -15.43
CA LYS A 81 34.65 -4.34 -15.00
C LYS A 81 34.63 -5.31 -13.83
N VAL A 82 33.73 -5.13 -12.88
CA VAL A 82 33.53 -6.06 -11.76
C VAL A 82 33.22 -7.47 -12.28
N GLY A 83 32.30 -7.60 -13.24
CA GLY A 83 31.98 -8.89 -13.88
C GLY A 83 33.21 -9.58 -14.48
N ARG A 84 34.01 -8.87 -15.28
CA ARG A 84 35.26 -9.43 -15.86
C ARG A 84 36.29 -9.85 -14.80
N ILE A 85 36.39 -9.11 -13.69
CA ILE A 85 37.28 -9.49 -12.58
C ILE A 85 36.79 -10.79 -11.95
N TYR A 86 35.48 -10.93 -11.69
CA TYR A 86 34.92 -12.17 -11.15
C TYR A 86 35.15 -13.37 -12.07
N GLU A 87 34.94 -13.23 -13.38
CA GLU A 87 35.24 -14.30 -14.36
C GLU A 87 36.72 -14.73 -14.32
N ARG A 88 37.64 -13.76 -14.17
CA ARG A 88 39.07 -14.06 -14.03
C ARG A 88 39.37 -14.76 -12.71
N MET A 89 38.82 -14.28 -11.59
CA MET A 89 38.97 -14.88 -10.27
C MET A 89 38.45 -16.32 -10.24
N GLU A 90 37.31 -16.59 -10.87
CA GLU A 90 36.76 -17.94 -11.03
C GLU A 90 37.70 -18.84 -11.84
N THR A 91 38.23 -18.33 -12.95
CA THR A 91 39.21 -19.08 -13.77
C THR A 91 40.46 -19.43 -12.98
N LEU A 92 40.97 -18.51 -12.14
CA LEU A 92 42.13 -18.75 -11.28
C LEU A 92 41.81 -19.80 -10.19
N ALA A 93 40.64 -19.71 -9.57
CA ALA A 93 40.19 -20.68 -8.57
C ALA A 93 40.07 -22.09 -9.15
N LEU A 94 39.46 -22.24 -10.33
CA LEU A 94 39.37 -23.52 -11.03
C LEU A 94 40.74 -24.09 -11.40
N LYS A 95 41.69 -23.23 -11.80
CA LYS A 95 43.08 -23.64 -12.08
C LYS A 95 43.81 -24.10 -10.81
N ALA A 96 43.56 -23.46 -9.67
CA ALA A 96 44.19 -23.81 -8.41
C ALA A 96 43.73 -25.17 -7.84
N ILE A 97 42.51 -25.62 -8.22
CA ILE A 97 41.95 -26.93 -7.84
C ILE A 97 42.66 -28.10 -8.55
N ASP A 98 43.38 -27.85 -9.64
CA ASP A 98 44.12 -28.92 -10.35
C ASP A 98 45.11 -29.62 -9.40
N VAL A 99 44.90 -30.92 -9.22
CA VAL A 99 45.67 -31.77 -8.30
C VAL A 99 47.11 -31.96 -8.78
N THR A 100 47.35 -31.80 -10.09
CA THR A 100 48.68 -31.98 -10.70
C THR A 100 49.58 -30.75 -10.56
N LEU A 101 49.05 -29.64 -10.08
CA LEU A 101 49.77 -28.37 -9.94
C LEU A 101 50.75 -28.40 -8.76
N GLU A 102 51.94 -27.82 -8.94
CA GLU A 102 52.94 -27.64 -7.88
C GLU A 102 52.52 -26.52 -6.91
N ASP A 103 52.90 -26.63 -5.63
CA ASP A 103 52.54 -25.66 -4.60
C ASP A 103 53.07 -24.25 -4.87
N ARG A 104 54.22 -24.13 -5.54
CA ARG A 104 54.74 -22.83 -5.98
C ARG A 104 53.80 -22.14 -6.97
N SER A 105 53.31 -22.89 -7.96
CA SER A 105 52.36 -22.39 -8.95
C SER A 105 51.00 -22.05 -8.32
N ARG A 106 50.59 -22.78 -7.27
CA ARG A 106 49.40 -22.40 -6.46
C ARG A 106 49.61 -21.06 -5.74
N SER A 107 50.81 -20.80 -5.22
CA SER A 107 51.16 -19.51 -4.62
C SER A 107 51.06 -18.36 -5.64
N ASP A 108 51.63 -18.54 -6.84
CA ASP A 108 51.60 -17.50 -7.88
C ASP A 108 50.16 -17.19 -8.34
N LEU A 109 49.29 -18.21 -8.44
CA LEU A 109 47.86 -18.02 -8.74
C LEU A 109 47.12 -17.28 -7.61
N ASN A 110 47.46 -17.57 -6.36
CA ASN A 110 46.90 -16.88 -5.20
C ASN A 110 47.33 -15.39 -5.18
N ASP A 111 48.57 -15.08 -5.52
CA ASP A 111 49.06 -13.69 -5.58
C ASP A 111 48.31 -12.89 -6.67
N GLU A 112 48.03 -13.52 -7.82
CA GLU A 112 47.18 -12.92 -8.86
C GLU A 112 45.74 -12.71 -8.34
N TYR A 113 45.19 -13.68 -7.62
CA TYR A 113 43.84 -13.59 -7.05
C TYR A 113 43.72 -12.43 -6.03
N GLN A 114 44.70 -12.28 -5.13
CA GLN A 114 44.74 -11.17 -4.16
C GLN A 114 44.86 -9.82 -4.85
N THR A 115 45.65 -9.73 -5.92
CA THR A 115 45.76 -8.50 -6.72
C THR A 115 44.41 -8.12 -7.34
N LEU A 116 43.63 -9.10 -7.80
CA LEU A 116 42.29 -8.86 -8.35
C LEU A 116 41.28 -8.44 -7.26
N GLU A 117 41.39 -9.00 -6.06
CA GLU A 117 40.59 -8.59 -4.90
C GLU A 117 40.87 -7.11 -4.53
N ASP A 118 42.13 -6.69 -4.54
CA ASP A 118 42.52 -5.29 -4.31
C ASP A 118 41.95 -4.36 -5.40
N GLN A 119 42.00 -4.80 -6.66
CA GLN A 119 41.40 -4.05 -7.77
C GLN A 119 39.88 -3.91 -7.60
N LEU A 120 39.18 -4.97 -7.18
CA LEU A 120 37.76 -4.95 -6.89
C LEU A 120 37.41 -3.98 -5.75
N SER A 121 38.17 -4.02 -4.65
CA SER A 121 38.06 -3.07 -3.53
C SER A 121 38.28 -1.62 -3.97
N GLY A 122 39.19 -1.40 -4.92
CA GLY A 122 39.42 -0.09 -5.55
C GLY A 122 38.22 0.39 -6.39
N LEU A 123 37.59 -0.49 -7.18
CA LEU A 123 36.40 -0.17 -7.97
C LEU A 123 35.21 0.21 -7.08
N LEU A 124 34.99 -0.50 -5.97
CA LEU A 124 33.92 -0.20 -5.02
C LEU A 124 34.04 1.21 -4.40
N LYS A 125 35.26 1.73 -4.30
CA LYS A 125 35.55 3.07 -3.72
C LYS A 125 35.51 4.20 -4.76
N GLN A 126 35.23 3.91 -6.03
CA GLN A 126 35.17 4.94 -7.08
C GLN A 126 34.06 5.97 -6.81
N LYS A 127 34.30 7.19 -7.30
CA LYS A 127 33.42 8.35 -7.12
C LYS A 127 33.18 9.07 -8.44
N PHE A 128 31.97 9.57 -8.62
CA PHE A 128 31.58 10.48 -9.70
C PHE A 128 31.18 11.82 -9.07
N ASN A 129 31.87 12.90 -9.44
CA ASN A 129 31.63 14.24 -8.87
C ASN A 129 31.60 14.26 -7.33
N GLY A 130 32.48 13.49 -6.69
CA GLY A 130 32.57 13.39 -5.22
C GLY A 130 31.57 12.42 -4.56
N ILE A 131 30.55 11.95 -5.29
CA ILE A 131 29.57 10.98 -4.83
C ILE A 131 30.08 9.57 -5.12
N SER A 132 30.07 8.67 -4.13
CA SER A 132 30.48 7.28 -4.36
C SER A 132 29.47 6.54 -5.22
N LEU A 133 29.98 5.70 -6.12
CA LEU A 133 29.18 4.91 -7.05
C LEU A 133 28.41 3.77 -6.38
N PHE A 134 28.94 3.18 -5.30
CA PHE A 134 28.44 1.90 -4.77
C PHE A 134 28.15 1.91 -3.27
N THR A 135 28.30 3.04 -2.59
CA THR A 135 27.80 3.18 -1.22
C THR A 135 26.37 3.70 -1.24
N LYS A 136 25.58 3.37 -0.20
CA LYS A 136 24.23 3.89 -0.03
C LYS A 136 24.30 5.42 -0.13
N ALA A 137 23.65 5.99 -1.15
CA ALA A 137 23.68 7.42 -1.39
C ALA A 137 23.05 8.13 -0.18
N THR A 138 23.87 8.84 0.60
CA THR A 138 23.40 9.74 1.65
C THR A 138 22.43 10.75 1.03
N GLY A 139 21.15 10.66 1.39
CA GLY A 139 20.07 11.52 0.87
C GLY A 139 18.95 10.79 0.10
N CYS A 140 19.17 9.53 -0.29
CA CYS A 140 18.07 8.63 -0.69
C CYS A 140 17.69 7.77 0.51
N THR A 141 16.93 8.35 1.43
CA THR A 141 16.14 7.57 2.38
C THR A 141 15.08 6.82 1.58
N GLU A 142 15.24 5.50 1.47
CA GLU A 142 14.14 4.64 1.04
C GLU A 142 12.98 4.86 2.02
N PRO A 143 11.72 4.86 1.55
CA PRO A 143 10.60 4.89 2.49
C PRO A 143 10.75 3.73 3.47
N GLU A 144 10.64 4.02 4.75
CA GLU A 144 10.67 2.97 5.76
C GLU A 144 9.37 2.19 5.61
N VAL A 145 9.50 0.94 5.15
CA VAL A 145 8.39 0.00 5.04
C VAL A 145 8.36 -0.78 6.33
N THR A 146 7.41 -0.46 7.22
CA THR A 146 7.20 -1.22 8.46
C THR A 146 6.00 -2.13 8.29
N GLU A 147 6.22 -3.44 8.48
CA GLU A 147 5.14 -4.41 8.62
C GLU A 147 4.42 -4.16 9.96
N ILE A 148 3.09 -4.17 9.92
CA ILE A 148 2.24 -4.02 11.10
C ILE A 148 1.48 -5.32 11.29
N ASP A 149 1.67 -5.95 12.44
CA ASP A 149 0.87 -7.06 12.93
C ASP A 149 0.09 -6.61 14.17
N ALA A 150 -1.24 -6.70 14.13
CA ALA A 150 -2.11 -6.39 15.27
C ALA A 150 -3.02 -7.57 15.59
N ASN A 151 -3.18 -7.89 16.89
CA ASN A 151 -4.01 -8.99 17.36
C ASN A 151 -5.17 -8.47 18.23
N PHE A 152 -6.38 -8.96 17.95
CA PHE A 152 -7.63 -8.54 18.58
C PHE A 152 -8.22 -9.58 19.56
N ASP A 153 -7.55 -10.73 19.75
CA ASP A 153 -8.05 -11.85 20.57
C ASP A 153 -8.50 -11.45 21.97
N ALA A 154 -7.79 -10.52 22.62
CA ALA A 154 -8.10 -10.09 23.99
C ALA A 154 -9.51 -9.48 24.13
N GLY A 155 -10.09 -8.92 23.06
CA GLY A 155 -11.42 -8.33 23.07
C GLY A 155 -12.52 -9.23 22.49
N LEU A 156 -12.17 -10.41 21.97
CA LEU A 156 -13.08 -11.36 21.30
C LEU A 156 -13.27 -12.65 22.12
N ASN A 157 -13.29 -12.51 23.44
CA ASN A 157 -13.33 -13.66 24.35
C ASN A 157 -14.64 -13.70 25.15
N GLU A 158 -15.38 -14.78 24.98
CA GLU A 158 -16.66 -15.08 25.63
C GLU A 158 -16.55 -15.32 27.15
N THR A 159 -15.35 -15.62 27.65
CA THR A 159 -15.08 -15.77 29.09
C THR A 159 -15.04 -14.42 29.80
N LEU A 160 -14.84 -13.32 29.07
CA LEU A 160 -14.92 -11.96 29.59
C LEU A 160 -16.35 -11.42 29.45
N PRO A 161 -16.78 -10.54 30.37
CA PRO A 161 -18.10 -9.91 30.26
C PRO A 161 -18.21 -9.13 28.94
N PRO A 162 -19.40 -9.13 28.29
CA PRO A 162 -19.61 -8.40 27.05
C PRO A 162 -19.38 -6.91 27.25
N THR A 163 -18.78 -6.26 26.25
CA THR A 163 -18.60 -4.80 26.20
C THR A 163 -19.94 -4.08 26.29
N PHE A 164 -20.96 -4.62 25.63
CA PHE A 164 -22.34 -4.15 25.72
C PHE A 164 -23.27 -5.33 26.02
N PRO A 165 -23.61 -5.57 27.30
CA PRO A 165 -24.58 -6.60 27.67
C PRO A 165 -25.99 -6.24 27.17
N ALA A 166 -26.74 -7.26 26.79
CA ALA A 166 -28.15 -7.15 26.49
C ALA A 166 -28.93 -6.74 27.75
N VAL A 167 -29.84 -5.77 27.60
CA VAL A 167 -30.76 -5.40 28.67
C VAL A 167 -32.02 -6.25 28.51
N GLY A 168 -32.20 -7.26 29.37
CA GLY A 168 -33.34 -8.19 29.32
C GLY A 168 -33.00 -9.54 28.66
N ALA A 169 -33.98 -10.18 28.03
CA ALA A 169 -33.78 -11.47 27.38
C ALA A 169 -32.85 -11.35 26.17
N LYS A 170 -31.84 -12.22 26.10
CA LYS A 170 -30.90 -12.31 24.98
C LYS A 170 -31.61 -12.88 23.76
N THR A 171 -31.69 -12.10 22.69
CA THR A 171 -32.30 -12.49 21.41
C THR A 171 -31.48 -11.89 20.26
N GLN A 172 -31.68 -12.31 19.01
CA GLN A 172 -30.99 -11.67 17.88
C GLN A 172 -31.34 -10.17 17.75
N ALA A 173 -32.50 -9.74 18.23
CA ALA A 173 -32.86 -8.33 18.29
C ALA A 173 -32.21 -7.57 19.46
N ASN A 174 -31.69 -8.30 20.46
CA ASN A 174 -31.06 -7.78 21.67
C ASN A 174 -29.90 -8.70 22.11
N PRO A 175 -28.79 -8.74 21.36
CA PRO A 175 -27.67 -9.61 21.66
C PRO A 175 -26.67 -8.96 22.62
N ASP A 176 -25.86 -9.80 23.26
CA ASP A 176 -24.63 -9.32 23.90
C ASP A 176 -23.61 -8.98 22.81
N ARG A 177 -22.76 -7.98 23.06
CA ARG A 177 -21.75 -7.54 22.10
C ARG A 177 -20.37 -7.43 22.75
N TRP A 178 -19.38 -8.01 22.09
CA TRP A 178 -17.96 -7.89 22.41
C TRP A 178 -17.29 -7.08 21.32
N VAL A 179 -16.55 -6.05 21.70
CA VAL A 179 -15.87 -5.15 20.75
C VAL A 179 -14.39 -5.10 21.08
N ALA A 180 -13.57 -5.61 20.16
CA ALA A 180 -12.13 -5.42 20.15
C ALA A 180 -11.79 -4.23 19.25
N LYS A 181 -10.99 -3.29 19.74
CA LYS A 181 -10.73 -2.03 19.05
C LYS A 181 -9.25 -1.64 19.19
N GLN A 182 -8.60 -1.33 18.08
CA GLN A 182 -7.19 -0.96 18.05
C GLN A 182 -6.88 -0.02 16.88
N ASP A 183 -5.95 0.90 17.08
CA ASP A 183 -5.34 1.67 15.99
C ASP A 183 -4.27 0.81 15.32
N VAL A 184 -4.45 0.51 14.03
CA VAL A 184 -3.53 -0.33 13.25
C VAL A 184 -2.56 0.50 12.41
N ASP A 185 -2.49 1.82 12.62
CA ASP A 185 -1.45 2.70 12.05
C ASP A 185 -1.39 2.77 10.51
N THR A 186 -2.35 2.14 9.82
CA THR A 186 -2.54 2.14 8.38
C THR A 186 -4.02 2.07 8.01
N THR A 187 -4.35 2.49 6.78
CA THR A 187 -5.73 2.48 6.26
C THR A 187 -6.01 1.29 5.34
N ASP A 188 -4.98 0.52 4.98
CA ASP A 188 -5.07 -0.65 4.13
C ASP A 188 -4.33 -1.86 4.71
N GLY A 189 -4.84 -3.05 4.41
CA GLY A 189 -4.27 -4.30 4.85
C GLY A 189 -5.24 -5.47 4.75
N THR A 190 -4.84 -6.58 5.36
CA THR A 190 -5.58 -7.83 5.38
C THR A 190 -5.95 -8.17 6.82
N LEU A 191 -7.23 -8.35 7.10
CA LEU A 191 -7.73 -8.89 8.37
C LEU A 191 -8.10 -10.35 8.17
N THR A 192 -7.52 -11.23 8.99
CA THR A 192 -7.97 -12.61 9.14
C THR A 192 -8.85 -12.72 10.38
N LEU A 193 -10.06 -13.22 10.21
CA LEU A 193 -11.04 -13.46 11.26
C LEU A 193 -11.35 -14.96 11.31
N ASP A 194 -10.91 -15.62 12.37
CA ASP A 194 -11.22 -17.00 12.67
C ASP A 194 -12.45 -17.05 13.57
N VAL A 195 -13.49 -17.80 13.14
CA VAL A 195 -14.78 -17.90 13.83
C VAL A 195 -15.11 -19.35 14.12
N ASN A 196 -15.66 -19.59 15.30
CA ASN A 196 -16.27 -20.87 15.66
C ASN A 196 -17.61 -20.61 16.37
N GLY A 197 -18.70 -20.88 15.65
CA GLY A 197 -20.07 -20.68 16.10
C GLY A 197 -20.85 -21.99 16.25
N GLY A 198 -21.98 -21.93 16.95
CA GLY A 198 -22.84 -23.09 17.18
C GLY A 198 -24.15 -23.07 16.39
N LYS A 199 -25.12 -23.89 16.84
CA LYS A 199 -26.51 -23.90 16.32
C LYS A 199 -27.28 -22.61 16.53
N VAL A 200 -26.86 -21.81 17.49
CA VAL A 200 -27.42 -20.49 17.75
C VAL A 200 -26.59 -19.50 16.94
N ALA A 201 -27.23 -18.66 16.14
CA ALA A 201 -26.51 -17.80 15.24
C ALA A 201 -25.72 -16.70 15.96
N GLU A 202 -24.52 -16.41 15.46
CA GLU A 202 -23.69 -15.26 15.85
C GLU A 202 -23.46 -14.33 14.66
N ARG A 203 -23.09 -13.08 14.93
CA ARG A 203 -22.80 -12.09 13.90
C ARG A 203 -21.46 -11.42 14.13
N TYR A 204 -20.62 -11.42 13.10
CA TYR A 204 -19.29 -10.84 13.12
C TYR A 204 -19.25 -9.62 12.23
N ILE A 205 -18.79 -8.50 12.78
CA ILE A 205 -18.79 -7.20 12.12
C ILE A 205 -17.40 -6.60 12.22
N VAL A 206 -16.85 -6.14 11.10
CA VAL A 206 -15.57 -5.41 11.04
C VAL A 206 -15.86 -3.99 10.59
N LYS A 207 -15.32 -3.01 11.34
CA LYS A 207 -15.48 -1.59 11.07
C LYS A 207 -14.13 -0.88 11.00
N GLN A 208 -13.99 0.00 10.01
CA GLN A 208 -12.91 0.98 9.93
C GLN A 208 -13.48 2.34 10.37
N GLY A 209 -13.01 2.85 11.51
CA GLY A 209 -13.62 4.00 12.18
C GLY A 209 -15.12 3.76 12.44
N ALA A 210 -15.97 4.62 11.89
CA ALA A 210 -17.43 4.52 12.04
C ALA A 210 -18.11 3.62 10.98
N SER A 211 -17.40 3.21 9.93
CA SER A 211 -17.99 2.53 8.77
C SER A 211 -17.79 1.02 8.87
N THR A 212 -18.88 0.26 8.71
CA THR A 212 -18.80 -1.21 8.59
C THR A 212 -18.28 -1.59 7.20
N ILE A 213 -17.16 -2.33 7.16
CA ILE A 213 -16.53 -2.81 5.92
C ILE A 213 -16.88 -4.27 5.62
N PHE A 214 -17.20 -5.06 6.65
CA PHE A 214 -17.60 -6.46 6.53
C PHE A 214 -18.60 -6.82 7.62
N ASP A 215 -19.62 -7.60 7.27
CA ASP A 215 -20.69 -8.04 8.16
C ASP A 215 -21.19 -9.41 7.71
N THR A 216 -21.14 -10.42 8.58
CA THR A 216 -21.56 -11.78 8.22
C THR A 216 -23.08 -11.98 8.18
N GLY A 217 -23.85 -11.06 8.77
CA GLY A 217 -25.19 -11.36 9.21
C GLY A 217 -25.21 -12.42 10.32
N TRP A 218 -26.41 -12.93 10.65
CA TRP A 218 -26.59 -13.97 11.66
C TRP A 218 -26.29 -15.35 11.08
N TRP A 219 -25.12 -15.87 11.44
CA TRP A 219 -24.55 -17.12 10.95
C TRP A 219 -24.65 -18.23 11.98
N ALA A 220 -25.19 -19.39 11.59
CA ALA A 220 -25.34 -20.56 12.46
C ALA A 220 -24.74 -21.81 11.82
N THR A 221 -24.12 -22.67 12.62
CA THR A 221 -23.60 -23.97 12.16
C THR A 221 -24.48 -25.11 12.67
N ASN A 222 -24.23 -26.33 12.19
CA ASN A 222 -24.74 -27.53 12.87
C ASN A 222 -23.81 -28.03 13.99
N GLY A 223 -22.65 -27.38 14.15
CA GLY A 223 -21.59 -27.70 15.10
C GLY A 223 -21.79 -27.04 16.47
N SER A 224 -20.68 -26.85 17.18
CA SER A 224 -20.66 -26.41 18.56
C SER A 224 -19.38 -25.62 18.84
N ALA A 225 -19.52 -24.43 19.44
CA ALA A 225 -18.42 -23.55 19.84
C ALA A 225 -17.46 -24.12 20.90
N TYR A 226 -17.57 -25.42 21.24
CA TYR A 226 -16.69 -26.13 22.17
C TYR A 226 -15.63 -26.99 21.48
N ASN A 227 -15.75 -27.21 20.16
CA ASN A 227 -14.93 -28.18 19.44
C ASN A 227 -13.66 -27.58 18.81
N ASN A 228 -13.41 -26.27 18.99
CA ASN A 228 -12.24 -25.54 18.44
C ASN A 228 -12.04 -25.75 16.92
N ASP A 229 -13.14 -25.87 16.18
CA ASP A 229 -13.25 -26.00 14.73
C ASP A 229 -13.40 -24.62 14.08
N TYR A 230 -12.30 -23.88 13.97
CA TYR A 230 -12.31 -22.52 13.43
C TYR A 230 -12.43 -22.49 11.91
N ASP A 231 -13.38 -21.73 11.40
CA ASP A 231 -13.43 -21.34 9.99
C ASP A 231 -12.89 -19.91 9.80
N ARG A 232 -12.26 -19.62 8.67
CA ARG A 232 -11.55 -18.35 8.45
C ARG A 232 -12.21 -17.49 7.40
N PHE A 233 -12.35 -16.21 7.73
CA PHE A 233 -12.52 -15.15 6.75
C PHE A 233 -11.22 -14.39 6.55
N VAL A 234 -10.86 -14.17 5.29
CA VAL A 234 -9.77 -13.27 4.90
C VAL A 234 -10.39 -12.06 4.23
N ILE A 235 -10.19 -10.88 4.82
CA ILE A 235 -10.79 -9.63 4.39
C ILE A 235 -9.66 -8.69 3.95
N ASP A 236 -9.56 -8.43 2.66
CA ASP A 236 -8.61 -7.45 2.12
C ASP A 236 -9.35 -6.12 1.93
N PHE A 237 -8.80 -5.03 2.46
CA PHE A 237 -9.40 -3.71 2.35
C PHE A 237 -8.34 -2.61 2.25
N GLY A 238 -8.74 -1.45 1.73
CA GLY A 238 -7.85 -0.31 1.65
C GLY A 238 -8.45 0.90 0.97
N LYS A 239 -7.82 2.05 1.15
CA LYS A 239 -8.18 3.26 0.44
C LYS A 239 -8.01 3.07 -1.07
N ASP A 240 -9.04 3.41 -1.83
CA ASP A 240 -9.09 3.31 -3.29
C ASP A 240 -8.91 1.88 -3.86
N LYS A 241 -8.98 0.85 -3.01
CA LYS A 241 -9.01 -0.57 -3.39
C LYS A 241 -10.38 -1.14 -3.04
N PRO A 242 -10.93 -2.05 -3.85
CA PRO A 242 -12.18 -2.69 -3.49
C PRO A 242 -11.97 -3.56 -2.24
N THR A 243 -12.94 -3.53 -1.32
CA THR A 243 -12.98 -4.50 -0.22
C THR A 243 -13.25 -5.88 -0.82
N THR A 244 -12.54 -6.89 -0.33
CA THR A 244 -12.79 -8.28 -0.69
C THR A 244 -12.93 -9.16 0.53
N PHE A 245 -13.68 -10.25 0.40
CA PHE A 245 -13.65 -11.33 1.37
C PHE A 245 -13.48 -12.69 0.69
N GLU A 246 -12.79 -13.58 1.39
CA GLU A 246 -12.64 -14.99 1.07
C GLU A 246 -13.02 -15.80 2.30
N PHE A 247 -13.81 -16.87 2.10
CA PHE A 247 -14.09 -17.84 3.14
C PHE A 247 -13.23 -19.08 2.92
N VAL A 248 -12.43 -19.41 3.92
CA VAL A 248 -11.49 -20.53 3.93
C VAL A 248 -11.86 -21.42 5.11
N PRO A 249 -12.49 -22.58 4.90
CA PRO A 249 -12.71 -23.50 6.00
C PRO A 249 -11.36 -23.99 6.52
N ARG A 250 -11.16 -24.01 7.84
CA ARG A 250 -9.97 -24.64 8.43
C ARG A 250 -10.41 -25.82 9.27
N ASP A 251 -9.74 -26.94 9.07
CA ASP A 251 -9.78 -28.03 10.02
C ASP A 251 -8.48 -27.97 10.83
N THR A 252 -8.59 -27.73 12.13
CA THR A 252 -7.46 -27.84 13.05
C THR A 252 -7.59 -29.02 14.01
N GLY A 253 -8.52 -29.95 13.76
CA GLY A 253 -8.54 -31.33 14.25
C GLY A 253 -8.53 -31.55 15.77
N SER A 254 -9.57 -32.18 16.30
CA SER A 254 -9.54 -32.85 17.62
C SER A 254 -9.97 -34.32 17.56
N SER A 255 -9.96 -34.96 16.39
CA SER A 255 -10.10 -36.41 16.30
C SER A 255 -8.80 -37.00 15.76
N SER A 256 -8.27 -38.02 16.44
CA SER A 256 -7.03 -38.73 16.12
C SER A 256 -7.11 -39.57 14.82
N SER A 257 -7.95 -39.16 13.87
CA SER A 257 -8.17 -39.83 12.59
C SER A 257 -7.90 -38.95 11.38
N ASP A 258 -7.71 -37.64 11.53
CA ASP A 258 -7.41 -36.80 10.39
C ASP A 258 -5.93 -36.43 10.32
N ASN A 259 -5.26 -37.00 9.33
CA ASN A 259 -3.83 -36.88 9.11
C ASN A 259 -3.56 -36.78 7.61
N THR A 260 -4.44 -36.11 6.86
CA THR A 260 -4.17 -35.82 5.44
C THR A 260 -4.14 -34.32 5.16
N PRO A 261 -3.03 -33.83 4.58
CA PRO A 261 -3.02 -32.62 3.76
C PRO A 261 -3.68 -32.87 2.39
N ASP A 262 -4.71 -33.72 2.32
CA ASP A 262 -5.40 -34.00 1.07
C ASP A 262 -6.54 -32.99 0.90
N GLY A 263 -6.77 -32.54 -0.32
CA GLY A 263 -7.76 -31.52 -0.66
C GLY A 263 -9.22 -31.95 -0.46
N ALA A 264 -9.52 -32.86 0.46
CA ALA A 264 -10.86 -33.08 0.98
C ALA A 264 -11.15 -32.00 2.04
N PHE A 265 -12.04 -31.08 1.69
CA PHE A 265 -12.61 -30.10 2.61
C PHE A 265 -13.66 -30.75 3.53
N ASN A 266 -13.28 -31.80 4.26
CA ASN A 266 -14.14 -32.50 5.23
C ASN A 266 -14.22 -31.71 6.55
N ASN A 267 -14.82 -30.52 6.52
CA ASN A 267 -15.19 -29.80 7.75
C ASN A 267 -16.11 -30.71 8.61
N GLU A 268 -15.59 -31.28 9.70
CA GLU A 268 -16.32 -32.13 10.67
C GLU A 268 -17.37 -31.34 11.52
N SER A 269 -17.86 -30.19 11.06
CA SER A 269 -19.18 -29.66 11.48
C SER A 269 -20.34 -30.58 11.04
N PHE A 270 -20.03 -31.72 10.40
CA PHE A 270 -20.90 -32.83 10.06
C PHE A 270 -20.72 -34.02 11.01
N ASN A 271 -21.68 -34.27 11.90
CA ASN A 271 -22.26 -35.62 11.91
C ASN A 271 -23.62 -35.69 12.59
N LEU A 272 -24.66 -35.97 11.80
CA LEU A 272 -25.68 -36.93 12.20
C LEU A 272 -25.96 -37.83 10.99
N ASN A 273 -25.19 -38.92 10.87
CA ASN A 273 -25.30 -40.01 9.90
C ASN A 273 -24.68 -39.76 8.51
N GLY A 274 -23.34 -39.70 8.45
CA GLY A 274 -22.59 -40.30 7.33
C GLY A 274 -22.95 -39.87 5.89
N GLY A 275 -23.21 -38.58 5.65
CA GLY A 275 -23.39 -38.05 4.29
C GLY A 275 -22.78 -36.65 4.19
N GLY A 276 -21.64 -36.52 3.50
CA GLY A 276 -20.90 -35.27 3.36
C GLY A 276 -21.67 -34.17 2.63
N GLY A 277 -22.28 -33.25 3.39
CA GLY A 277 -22.77 -31.98 2.89
C GLY A 277 -21.78 -30.85 3.18
N PRO A 278 -21.93 -29.69 2.52
CA PRO A 278 -21.10 -28.52 2.78
C PRO A 278 -21.34 -27.97 4.20
N SER A 279 -20.33 -27.35 4.81
CA SER A 279 -20.43 -26.62 6.09
C SER A 279 -21.68 -25.73 6.13
N GLY A 280 -22.33 -25.60 7.29
CA GLY A 280 -23.52 -24.73 7.45
C GLY A 280 -23.28 -23.29 6.99
N TYR A 281 -22.03 -22.83 7.10
CA TYR A 281 -21.58 -21.53 6.61
C TYR A 281 -21.62 -21.40 5.07
N LEU A 282 -21.32 -22.47 4.32
CA LEU A 282 -21.35 -22.44 2.86
C LEU A 282 -22.79 -22.29 2.32
N LEU A 283 -23.76 -22.95 2.96
CA LEU A 283 -25.18 -22.75 2.64
C LEU A 283 -25.62 -21.29 2.88
N GLN A 284 -25.08 -20.66 3.92
CA GLN A 284 -25.35 -19.26 4.27
C GLN A 284 -24.62 -18.25 3.36
N LEU A 285 -23.57 -18.67 2.66
CA LEU A 285 -22.97 -17.94 1.53
C LEU A 285 -23.75 -18.08 0.21
N GLY A 286 -24.86 -18.82 0.21
CA GLY A 286 -25.72 -19.03 -0.95
C GLY A 286 -25.32 -20.22 -1.83
N GLU A 287 -24.55 -21.18 -1.30
CA GLU A 287 -24.26 -22.42 -2.02
C GLU A 287 -25.43 -23.41 -2.06
N GLY A 288 -25.54 -24.14 -3.17
CA GLY A 288 -26.25 -25.41 -3.26
C GLY A 288 -25.34 -26.60 -2.88
N SER A 289 -25.78 -27.83 -3.15
CA SER A 289 -25.09 -29.08 -2.74
C SER A 289 -23.76 -29.38 -3.45
N THR A 290 -23.18 -28.46 -4.22
CA THR A 290 -21.87 -28.62 -4.87
C THR A 290 -20.95 -27.46 -4.49
N PRO A 291 -19.77 -27.70 -3.90
CA PRO A 291 -18.85 -26.65 -3.44
C PRO A 291 -18.16 -25.98 -4.63
N GLY A 292 -18.70 -24.87 -5.09
CA GLY A 292 -18.17 -24.05 -6.18
C GLY A 292 -17.67 -22.67 -5.74
N LEU A 293 -17.83 -22.32 -4.46
CA LEU A 293 -17.56 -21.02 -3.85
C LEU A 293 -16.40 -21.04 -2.84
N LEU A 294 -15.85 -22.22 -2.54
CA LEU A 294 -14.64 -22.36 -1.72
C LEU A 294 -13.43 -21.69 -2.37
N GLY A 295 -12.72 -20.85 -1.62
CA GLY A 295 -11.55 -20.11 -2.10
C GLY A 295 -11.86 -19.03 -3.14
N LYS A 296 -13.14 -18.70 -3.38
CA LYS A 296 -13.50 -17.58 -4.23
C LYS A 296 -13.43 -16.27 -3.44
N LYS A 297 -12.73 -15.29 -4.03
CA LYS A 297 -12.72 -13.91 -3.56
C LYS A 297 -13.92 -13.14 -4.09
N TYR A 298 -14.73 -12.59 -3.20
CA TYR A 298 -15.82 -11.67 -3.53
C TYR A 298 -15.33 -10.24 -3.39
N THR A 299 -15.63 -9.39 -4.37
CA THR A 299 -15.03 -8.05 -4.50
C THR A 299 -16.11 -7.00 -4.71
N THR A 300 -16.04 -5.88 -3.98
CA THR A 300 -16.95 -4.75 -4.21
C THR A 300 -16.71 -4.09 -5.57
N SER A 301 -17.77 -3.66 -6.26
CA SER A 301 -17.69 -2.92 -7.54
C SER A 301 -18.12 -1.45 -7.39
N GLY A 302 -17.55 -0.74 -6.41
CA GLY A 302 -17.84 0.67 -6.13
C GLY A 302 -19.06 0.93 -5.24
N GLY A 303 -19.69 -0.13 -4.72
CA GLY A 303 -20.75 -0.09 -3.71
C GLY A 303 -20.78 -1.37 -2.88
N PRO A 304 -21.69 -1.48 -1.90
CA PRO A 304 -21.81 -2.69 -1.09
C PRO A 304 -22.14 -3.92 -1.96
N LEU A 305 -21.52 -5.05 -1.63
CA LEU A 305 -21.83 -6.35 -2.22
C LEU A 305 -22.38 -7.26 -1.13
N THR A 306 -23.48 -7.95 -1.42
CA THR A 306 -24.01 -9.00 -0.55
C THR A 306 -23.91 -10.35 -1.25
N GLN A 307 -23.22 -11.30 -0.61
CA GLN A 307 -23.12 -12.69 -1.03
C GLN A 307 -23.70 -13.58 0.06
N GLY A 308 -24.83 -14.21 -0.23
CA GLY A 308 -25.60 -14.92 0.80
C GLY A 308 -26.03 -13.96 1.92
N GLN A 309 -25.60 -14.22 3.15
CA GLN A 309 -25.82 -13.35 4.30
C GLN A 309 -24.69 -12.35 4.55
N VAL A 310 -23.52 -12.53 3.91
CA VAL A 310 -22.34 -11.69 4.12
C VAL A 310 -22.44 -10.44 3.26
N THR A 311 -22.27 -9.28 3.86
CA THR A 311 -22.19 -7.99 3.18
C THR A 311 -20.81 -7.36 3.38
N ILE A 312 -20.18 -6.96 2.29
CA ILE A 312 -18.97 -6.12 2.28
C ILE A 312 -19.29 -4.75 1.73
N THR A 313 -18.63 -3.73 2.29
CA THR A 313 -18.74 -2.34 1.85
C THR A 313 -17.34 -1.80 1.56
N PRO A 314 -17.16 -0.95 0.52
CA PRO A 314 -15.86 -0.33 0.24
C PRO A 314 -15.32 0.40 1.47
N ALA A 315 -14.07 0.15 1.80
CA ALA A 315 -13.40 0.82 2.92
C ALA A 315 -13.26 2.33 2.64
N PRO A 316 -13.69 3.21 3.55
CA PRO A 316 -13.59 4.65 3.35
C PRO A 316 -12.14 5.15 3.35
N GLY A 317 -11.22 4.45 4.02
CA GLY A 317 -9.80 4.85 4.11
C GLY A 317 -9.58 6.17 4.85
N ASP A 318 -10.53 6.58 5.70
CA ASP A 318 -10.53 7.83 6.47
C ASP A 318 -10.04 7.64 7.92
N SER A 319 -9.82 6.39 8.36
CA SER A 319 -9.39 6.04 9.71
C SER A 319 -8.41 4.86 9.72
N THR A 320 -7.43 4.91 10.61
CA THR A 320 -6.50 3.80 10.93
C THR A 320 -7.04 2.92 12.07
N GLU A 321 -8.17 3.30 12.65
CA GLU A 321 -8.80 2.59 13.74
C GLU A 321 -9.65 1.43 13.22
N LEU A 322 -9.30 0.20 13.61
CA LEU A 322 -10.02 -1.01 13.26
C LEU A 322 -10.76 -1.55 14.49
N SER A 323 -12.01 -1.98 14.30
CA SER A 323 -12.76 -2.66 15.35
C SER A 323 -13.46 -3.90 14.82
N ILE A 324 -13.44 -4.96 15.63
CA ILE A 324 -14.19 -6.20 15.41
C ILE A 324 -15.24 -6.29 16.51
N GLU A 325 -16.49 -6.43 16.09
CA GLU A 325 -17.64 -6.60 16.96
C GLU A 325 -18.26 -7.98 16.73
N VAL A 326 -18.42 -8.75 17.81
CA VAL A 326 -19.14 -10.02 17.81
C VAL A 326 -20.44 -9.83 18.56
N GLN A 327 -21.56 -10.12 17.90
CA GLN A 327 -22.88 -10.12 18.51
C GLN A 327 -23.32 -11.58 18.69
N SER A 328 -23.61 -11.97 19.93
CA SER A 328 -24.04 -13.33 20.22
C SER A 328 -25.13 -13.38 21.29
N THR A 329 -25.89 -14.47 21.26
CA THR A 329 -26.86 -14.83 22.32
C THR A 329 -26.43 -16.08 23.08
N SER A 330 -25.33 -16.71 22.65
CA SER A 330 -24.76 -17.95 23.15
C SER A 330 -23.24 -17.82 23.31
N LEU A 331 -22.60 -18.92 23.72
CA LEU A 331 -21.15 -19.02 23.66
C LEU A 331 -20.68 -19.04 22.20
N PHE A 332 -19.54 -18.43 21.95
CA PHE A 332 -18.86 -18.35 20.67
C PHE A 332 -17.35 -18.36 20.92
N GLN A 333 -16.55 -18.64 19.91
CA GLN A 333 -15.12 -18.39 19.95
C GLN A 333 -14.72 -17.63 18.69
N ALA A 334 -13.92 -16.58 18.84
CA ALA A 334 -13.42 -15.82 17.71
C ALA A 334 -12.00 -15.31 17.96
N SER A 335 -11.19 -15.29 16.91
CA SER A 335 -9.84 -14.74 16.91
C SER A 335 -9.68 -13.86 15.68
N ALA A 336 -8.96 -12.75 15.82
CA ALA A 336 -8.74 -11.86 14.68
C ALA A 336 -7.35 -11.25 14.71
N ALA A 337 -6.70 -11.26 13.55
CA ALA A 337 -5.37 -10.70 13.34
C ALA A 337 -5.33 -9.86 12.08
N PHE A 338 -4.73 -8.68 12.18
CA PHE A 338 -4.55 -7.74 11.08
C PHE A 338 -3.08 -7.71 10.66
N LYS A 339 -2.87 -7.68 9.34
CA LYS A 339 -1.57 -7.47 8.70
C LYS A 339 -1.65 -6.29 7.76
N GLY A 340 -0.79 -5.30 7.98
CA GLY A 340 -0.72 -4.09 7.17
C GLY A 340 0.71 -3.69 6.86
N VAL A 341 0.85 -2.72 5.98
CA VAL A 341 2.13 -2.09 5.66
C VAL A 341 1.98 -0.60 5.84
N LYS A 342 2.88 0.00 6.61
CA LYS A 342 2.99 1.46 6.72
C LYS A 342 4.23 1.89 5.97
N ILE A 343 4.03 2.80 5.03
CA ILE A 343 5.08 3.43 4.25
C ILE A 343 5.31 4.80 4.88
N VAL A 344 6.39 4.96 5.64
CA VAL A 344 6.80 6.27 6.13
C VAL A 344 7.61 6.93 5.02
N GLU A 345 7.00 7.93 4.37
CA GLU A 345 7.74 8.77 3.44
C GLU A 345 8.85 9.49 4.20
N PRO A 346 10.09 9.50 3.67
CA PRO A 346 11.16 10.19 4.35
C PRO A 346 10.92 11.69 4.36
N GLU A 347 11.17 12.30 5.51
CA GLU A 347 11.17 13.75 5.65
C GLU A 347 12.21 14.33 4.67
N VAL A 348 11.77 15.18 3.74
CA VAL A 348 12.66 15.86 2.81
C VAL A 348 13.52 16.83 3.62
N VAL A 349 14.67 16.37 4.09
CA VAL A 349 15.66 17.26 4.70
C VAL A 349 16.12 18.21 3.61
N PRO A 350 15.84 19.53 3.71
CA PRO A 350 16.34 20.47 2.72
C PRO A 350 17.86 20.37 2.74
N ALA A 351 18.45 20.07 1.58
CA ALA A 351 19.89 20.05 1.42
C ALA A 351 20.45 21.39 1.92
N LEU A 352 21.26 21.33 2.97
CA LEU A 352 22.02 22.45 3.50
C LEU A 352 22.70 23.17 2.33
N GLU A 353 22.39 24.45 2.15
CA GLU A 353 23.20 25.35 1.33
C GLU A 353 24.60 25.39 1.94
N VAL A 354 25.59 24.91 1.18
CA VAL A 354 27.02 25.06 1.45
C VAL A 354 27.61 25.98 0.39
#